data_AF-A0A2M9ZQZ9-F1
#
_entry.id   AF-A0A2M9ZQZ9-F1
#
_cell.length_a   1.000
_cell.length_b   1.000
_cell.length_c   1.000
_cell.angle_alpha   90.00
_cell.angle_beta   90.00
_cell.angle_gamma   90.00
#
_symmetry.space_group_name_H-M   'P 1'
#
loop_
_entity.id
_entity.type
_entity.pdbx_description
1 polymer ?
#
loop_
_entity_poly.entity_id
_entity_poly.type
_entity_poly.pdbx_seq_one_letter_code
_entity_poly.pdbx_strand_id
1 'polypeptide(L)'
;MLGCSSGSVPGGGRFGIELIQEQAILDFYGSEEERSSALALLKSSCRSLRPNRGLSCYNLAILYLALDDIPSAQEYALRARTGDPRDPLYSELYFQISLRNKEANSAQLQEEESERLYRIAIEACKSKDLEKANASLKILVESGEITKETLSKGVFADCEIDKSLLKIAKVNSVKYSKEYYKSLEKKHPYQSVWDLSGEFGRKVEKPSNNKLTHAWEEVRKASKAKDLNSAKIHILSFKSGLEAISRESNSSKHLATNLRKAAYLLLSEDSHFASIKVLAKELSDTPTPQN
;
A
#
# COMPACT_ATOMS: atom_id res chain seq x y z
N MET A 1 -25.13 -24.26 -14.68
CA MET A 1 -25.29 -23.50 -13.42
C MET A 1 -23.93 -23.41 -12.77
N LEU A 2 -23.28 -22.25 -12.86
CA LEU A 2 -21.94 -22.03 -12.31
C LEU A 2 -22.09 -21.61 -10.85
N GLY A 3 -21.67 -22.49 -9.94
CA GLY A 3 -21.48 -22.17 -8.53
C GLY A 3 -20.06 -21.66 -8.30
N CYS A 4 -19.93 -20.51 -7.65
CA CYS A 4 -18.66 -20.04 -7.12
C CYS A 4 -18.67 -20.25 -5.60
N SER A 5 -17.86 -21.19 -5.15
CA SER A 5 -17.48 -21.43 -3.76
C SER A 5 -16.51 -20.36 -3.27
N SER A 6 -16.80 -19.75 -2.13
CA SER A 6 -15.87 -18.89 -1.38
C SER A 6 -14.76 -19.74 -0.76
N GLY A 7 -13.56 -19.71 -1.35
CA GLY A 7 -12.34 -20.18 -0.71
C GLY A 7 -11.74 -19.10 0.19
N SER A 8 -11.69 -19.36 1.48
CA SER A 8 -10.95 -18.59 2.48
C SER A 8 -9.44 -18.80 2.29
N VAL A 9 -8.63 -17.76 2.54
CA VAL A 9 -7.17 -17.91 2.65
C VAL A 9 -6.75 -17.65 4.11
N PRO A 10 -6.20 -18.66 4.83
CA PRO A 10 -5.64 -18.54 6.16
C PRO A 10 -4.22 -17.93 6.13
N GLY A 11 -3.75 -17.46 7.29
CA GLY A 11 -2.52 -16.69 7.46
C GLY A 11 -1.22 -17.32 6.94
N GLY A 12 -0.29 -16.44 6.55
CA GLY A 12 1.09 -16.71 6.16
C GLY A 12 1.69 -15.43 5.56
N GLY A 13 2.93 -15.09 5.89
CA GLY A 13 3.53 -13.76 5.69
C GLY A 13 3.31 -13.13 4.29
N ARG A 14 2.76 -11.91 4.26
CA ARG A 14 2.42 -11.18 3.03
C ARG A 14 2.94 -9.74 2.94
N PHE A 15 3.83 -9.32 3.85
CA PHE A 15 4.51 -8.03 3.70
C PHE A 15 5.35 -7.93 2.41
N GLY A 16 5.66 -9.06 1.76
CA GLY A 16 6.42 -9.14 0.51
C GLY A 16 5.61 -9.30 -0.78
N ILE A 17 4.28 -9.41 -0.75
CA ILE A 17 3.47 -9.63 -1.98
C ILE A 17 2.70 -8.37 -2.41
N GLU A 18 2.35 -7.46 -1.50
CA GLU A 18 1.46 -6.33 -1.84
C GLU A 18 2.22 -5.02 -2.14
N LEU A 19 3.51 -4.95 -1.83
CA LEU A 19 4.40 -3.89 -2.33
C LEU A 19 4.96 -4.21 -3.73
N ILE A 20 4.67 -5.41 -4.22
CA ILE A 20 4.73 -5.75 -5.64
C ILE A 20 3.63 -4.98 -6.40
N GLN A 21 2.65 -4.30 -5.76
CA GLN A 21 1.59 -3.46 -6.37
C GLN A 21 2.04 -2.12 -7.01
N GLU A 22 3.09 -2.15 -7.80
CA GLU A 22 2.83 -1.81 -9.20
C GLU A 22 2.23 -3.01 -9.97
N GLN A 23 1.89 -4.17 -9.35
CA GLN A 23 1.15 -5.44 -9.67
C GLN A 23 -0.12 -5.32 -10.51
N ALA A 24 -0.15 -4.36 -11.38
CA ALA A 24 -0.25 -4.66 -12.77
C ALA A 24 0.48 -3.51 -13.43
N ILE A 25 1.81 -3.54 -13.62
CA ILE A 25 2.34 -2.61 -14.61
C ILE A 25 1.60 -2.97 -15.89
N LEU A 26 1.37 -4.29 -16.04
CA LEU A 26 0.87 -5.01 -17.17
C LEU A 26 0.43 -6.45 -16.82
N ASP A 27 0.00 -6.78 -15.58
CA ASP A 27 -0.11 -8.17 -15.11
C ASP A 27 -1.19 -9.06 -15.80
N PHE A 28 -1.77 -8.71 -16.96
CA PHE A 28 -2.03 -9.63 -18.09
C PHE A 28 -2.98 -9.08 -19.19
N TYR A 29 -3.89 -8.13 -18.94
CA TYR A 29 -4.96 -7.75 -19.89
C TYR A 29 -5.42 -6.27 -19.81
N GLY A 30 -4.67 -5.34 -20.39
CA GLY A 30 -5.19 -4.04 -20.83
C GLY A 30 -4.98 -3.92 -22.34
N SER A 31 -5.67 -3.01 -23.04
CA SER A 31 -5.40 -2.81 -24.47
C SER A 31 -3.96 -2.33 -24.69
N GLU A 32 -3.40 -2.55 -25.87
CA GLU A 32 -2.04 -2.10 -26.22
C GLU A 32 -1.87 -0.58 -26.05
N GLU A 33 -2.96 0.17 -26.23
CA GLU A 33 -3.02 1.62 -26.10
C GLU A 33 -2.93 2.08 -24.65
N GLU A 34 -3.60 1.37 -23.73
CA GLU A 34 -3.58 1.65 -22.29
C GLU A 34 -2.17 1.39 -21.73
N ARG A 35 -1.57 0.27 -22.15
CA ARG A 35 -0.17 -0.09 -21.84
C ARG A 35 0.79 1.00 -22.30
N SER A 36 0.68 1.42 -23.56
CA SER A 36 1.55 2.44 -24.14
C SER A 36 1.40 3.80 -23.43
N SER A 37 0.16 4.18 -23.10
CA SER A 37 -0.14 5.42 -22.40
C SER A 37 0.41 5.44 -20.96
N ALA A 38 0.27 4.33 -20.23
CA ALA A 38 0.83 4.20 -18.87
C ALA A 38 2.36 4.29 -18.88
N LEU A 39 3.02 3.63 -19.83
CA LEU A 39 4.47 3.70 -20.00
C LEU A 39 4.95 5.12 -20.34
N ALA A 40 4.24 5.84 -21.21
CA ALA A 40 4.56 7.23 -21.53
C ALA A 40 4.45 8.13 -20.29
N LEU A 41 3.42 7.93 -19.46
CA LEU A 41 3.23 8.68 -18.22
C LEU A 41 4.34 8.38 -17.20
N LEU A 42 4.71 7.12 -17.01
CA LEU A 42 5.82 6.74 -16.12
C LEU A 42 7.15 7.36 -16.58
N LYS A 43 7.47 7.25 -17.87
CA LYS A 43 8.70 7.84 -18.45
C LYS A 43 8.73 9.36 -18.28
N SER A 44 7.62 10.04 -18.53
CA SER A 44 7.55 11.50 -18.36
C SER A 44 7.68 11.92 -16.89
N SER A 45 7.08 11.16 -15.97
CA SER A 45 7.15 11.41 -14.53
C SER A 45 8.57 11.23 -13.99
N CYS A 46 9.27 10.16 -14.40
CA CYS A 46 10.68 9.92 -14.05
C CYS A 46 11.61 11.03 -14.59
N ARG A 47 11.30 11.62 -15.75
CA ARG A 47 12.07 12.74 -16.33
C ARG A 47 11.79 14.10 -15.71
N SER A 48 10.75 14.24 -14.87
CA SER A 48 10.35 15.53 -14.33
C SER A 48 11.28 16.05 -13.22
N LEU A 49 11.32 17.37 -13.02
CA LEU A 49 12.09 18.03 -11.96
C LEU A 49 11.41 18.01 -10.58
N ARG A 50 10.28 17.29 -10.43
CA ARG A 50 9.50 17.30 -9.18
C ARG A 50 10.10 16.39 -8.08
N PRO A 51 9.88 16.73 -6.80
CA PRO A 51 10.11 15.79 -5.70
C PRO A 51 9.23 14.54 -5.89
N ASN A 52 9.74 13.36 -5.54
CA ASN A 52 9.15 12.02 -5.73
C ASN A 52 9.32 11.36 -7.11
N ARG A 53 10.20 11.87 -7.98
CA ARG A 53 10.55 11.19 -9.26
C ARG A 53 11.21 9.81 -9.05
N GLY A 54 11.89 9.63 -7.91
CA GLY A 54 12.64 8.41 -7.60
C GLY A 54 11.78 7.15 -7.68
N LEU A 55 10.54 7.23 -7.19
CA LEU A 55 9.61 6.10 -7.21
C LEU A 55 9.18 5.73 -8.64
N SER A 56 8.88 6.71 -9.49
CA SER A 56 8.54 6.44 -10.90
C SER A 56 9.71 5.83 -11.67
N CYS A 57 10.94 6.24 -11.36
CA CYS A 57 12.14 5.65 -11.96
C CYS A 57 12.40 4.23 -11.41
N TYR A 58 12.21 4.00 -10.12
CA TYR A 58 12.32 2.68 -9.48
C TYR A 58 11.36 1.67 -10.13
N ASN A 59 10.11 2.08 -10.29
CA ASN A 59 9.04 1.33 -10.94
C ASN A 59 9.38 0.93 -12.38
N LEU A 60 9.85 1.88 -13.19
CA LEU A 60 10.35 1.60 -14.54
C LEU A 60 11.51 0.60 -14.55
N ALA A 61 12.43 0.71 -13.59
CA ALA A 61 13.55 -0.22 -13.49
C ALA A 61 13.09 -1.65 -13.19
N ILE A 62 12.13 -1.83 -12.28
CA ILE A 62 11.51 -3.13 -12.00
C ILE A 62 10.81 -3.70 -13.24
N LEU A 63 10.05 -2.87 -13.97
CA LEU A 63 9.40 -3.31 -15.21
C LEU A 63 10.41 -3.85 -16.22
N TYR A 64 11.44 -3.07 -16.54
CA TYR A 64 12.43 -3.44 -17.53
C TYR A 64 13.24 -4.66 -17.09
N LEU A 65 13.48 -4.80 -15.78
CA LEU A 65 14.11 -5.98 -15.21
C LEU A 65 13.26 -7.25 -15.41
N ALA A 66 11.92 -7.12 -15.32
CA ALA A 66 11.00 -8.22 -15.57
C ALA A 66 10.88 -8.57 -17.07
N LEU A 67 11.09 -7.59 -17.96
CA LEU A 67 11.15 -7.79 -19.41
C LEU A 67 12.52 -8.28 -19.91
N ASP A 68 13.47 -8.53 -19.01
CA ASP A 68 14.86 -8.89 -19.30
C ASP A 68 15.64 -7.83 -20.10
N ASP A 69 15.15 -6.59 -20.13
CA ASP A 69 15.85 -5.44 -20.70
C ASP A 69 16.74 -4.81 -19.63
N ILE A 70 17.87 -5.48 -19.37
CA ILE A 70 18.84 -5.10 -18.34
C ILE A 70 19.41 -3.68 -18.56
N PRO A 71 19.76 -3.24 -19.78
CA PRO A 71 20.24 -1.87 -20.01
C PRO A 71 19.24 -0.80 -19.59
N SER A 72 17.97 -0.93 -19.99
CA SER A 72 16.93 0.01 -19.58
C SER A 72 16.67 -0.04 -18.08
N ALA A 73 16.65 -1.25 -17.49
CA ALA A 73 16.48 -1.42 -16.05
C ALA A 73 17.57 -0.66 -15.27
N GLN A 74 18.84 -0.78 -15.70
CA GLN A 74 19.96 -0.13 -15.04
C GLN A 74 19.89 1.40 -15.16
N GLU A 75 19.53 1.92 -16.34
CA GLU A 75 19.35 3.36 -16.56
C GLU A 75 18.34 3.96 -15.58
N TYR A 76 17.15 3.35 -15.47
CA TYR A 76 16.09 3.87 -14.61
C TYR A 76 16.40 3.68 -13.13
N ALA A 77 17.12 2.62 -12.75
CA ALA A 77 17.55 2.42 -11.37
C ALA A 77 18.59 3.47 -10.94
N LEU A 78 19.54 3.83 -11.83
CA LEU A 78 20.49 4.91 -11.58
C LEU A 78 19.78 6.26 -11.42
N ARG A 79 18.76 6.53 -12.25
CA ARG A 79 17.92 7.73 -12.12
C ARG A 79 17.14 7.77 -10.81
N ALA A 80 16.65 6.63 -10.33
CA ALA A 80 15.98 6.54 -9.04
C ALA A 80 16.95 6.90 -7.90
N ARG A 81 18.12 6.25 -7.90
CA ARG A 81 19.19 6.45 -6.90
C ARG A 81 19.71 7.89 -6.89
N THR A 82 19.98 8.48 -8.05
CA THR A 82 20.41 9.90 -8.15
C THR A 82 19.28 10.87 -7.82
N GLY A 83 18.03 10.45 -7.97
CA GLY A 83 16.84 11.21 -7.62
C GLY A 83 16.65 11.38 -6.11
N ASP A 84 16.96 10.34 -5.33
CA ASP A 84 16.98 10.38 -3.87
C ASP A 84 18.13 9.49 -3.33
N PRO A 85 19.35 10.04 -3.20
CA PRO A 85 20.54 9.26 -2.82
C PRO A 85 20.49 8.70 -1.40
N ARG A 86 19.55 9.14 -0.57
CA ARG A 86 19.40 8.68 0.82
C ARG A 86 18.37 7.57 0.96
N ASP A 87 17.67 7.22 -0.11
CA ASP A 87 16.67 6.15 -0.10
C ASP A 87 17.36 4.79 -0.32
N PRO A 88 17.44 3.91 0.70
CA PRO A 88 18.12 2.62 0.59
C PRO A 88 17.43 1.68 -0.40
N LEU A 89 16.13 1.87 -0.70
CA LEU A 89 15.42 1.05 -1.68
C LEU A 89 15.99 1.25 -3.10
N TYR A 90 16.32 2.49 -3.45
CA TYR A 90 16.84 2.81 -4.78
C TYR A 90 18.29 2.36 -4.94
N SER A 91 19.10 2.51 -3.89
CA SER A 91 20.46 1.98 -3.84
C SER A 91 20.47 0.45 -4.01
N GLU A 92 19.59 -0.24 -3.28
CA GLU A 92 19.41 -1.70 -3.37
C GLU A 92 19.06 -2.16 -4.79
N LEU A 93 18.05 -1.55 -5.43
CA LEU A 93 17.62 -1.95 -6.76
C LEU A 93 18.71 -1.74 -7.81
N TYR A 94 19.36 -0.58 -7.80
CA TYR A 94 20.45 -0.29 -8.73
C TYR A 94 21.58 -1.30 -8.59
N PHE A 95 21.90 -1.66 -7.35
CA PHE A 95 22.90 -2.65 -7.05
C PHE A 95 22.52 -4.05 -7.58
N GLN A 96 21.30 -4.53 -7.33
CA GLN A 96 20.83 -5.84 -7.82
C GLN A 96 20.88 -5.94 -9.35
N ILE A 97 20.47 -4.89 -10.06
CA ILE A 97 20.51 -4.85 -11.53
C ILE A 97 21.96 -4.83 -12.02
N SER A 98 22.83 -4.08 -11.34
CA SER A 98 24.25 -4.02 -11.67
C SER A 98 24.96 -5.37 -11.49
N LEU A 99 24.52 -6.19 -10.54
CA LEU A 99 25.00 -7.57 -10.42
C LEU A 99 24.60 -8.43 -11.62
N ARG A 100 23.32 -8.41 -12.00
CA ARG A 100 22.85 -9.11 -13.21
C ARG A 100 23.58 -8.65 -14.47
N ASN A 101 23.85 -7.35 -14.59
CA ASN A 101 24.57 -6.84 -15.75
C ASN A 101 26.06 -7.21 -15.72
N LYS A 102 26.70 -7.31 -14.54
CA LYS A 102 28.09 -7.79 -14.41
C LYS A 102 28.23 -9.28 -14.70
N GLU A 103 27.20 -10.09 -14.40
CA GLU A 103 27.12 -11.49 -14.86
C GLU A 103 27.04 -11.59 -16.39
N ALA A 104 26.49 -10.57 -17.07
CA ALA A 104 26.37 -10.49 -18.53
C ALA A 104 27.53 -9.77 -19.25
N ASN A 105 28.21 -8.83 -18.59
CA ASN A 105 29.30 -8.03 -19.13
C ASN A 105 30.42 -7.87 -18.10
N SER A 106 31.51 -8.62 -18.29
CA SER A 106 32.77 -8.45 -17.57
C SER A 106 33.51 -7.20 -18.04
N ALA A 107 32.99 -6.01 -17.73
CA ALA A 107 33.69 -4.76 -17.98
C ALA A 107 33.61 -3.83 -16.76
N GLN A 108 34.79 -3.39 -16.33
CA GLN A 108 35.07 -2.59 -15.14
C GLN A 108 34.31 -1.26 -15.16
N LEU A 109 33.18 -1.20 -14.45
CA LEU A 109 32.70 0.04 -13.86
C LEU A 109 33.40 0.23 -12.51
N GLN A 110 33.86 1.46 -12.22
CA GLN A 110 34.33 1.86 -10.88
C GLN A 110 33.24 1.53 -9.88
N GLU A 111 33.41 0.42 -9.18
CA GLU A 111 32.46 -0.07 -8.21
C GLU A 111 32.64 0.72 -6.93
N GLU A 112 31.57 1.36 -6.47
CA GLU A 112 31.56 1.99 -5.16
C GLU A 112 31.82 0.93 -4.07
N GLU A 113 32.49 1.34 -3.00
CA GLU A 113 32.89 0.41 -1.93
C GLU A 113 31.69 -0.31 -1.30
N SER A 114 30.56 0.40 -1.15
CA SER A 114 29.29 -0.15 -0.69
C SER A 114 28.75 -1.25 -1.63
N GLU A 115 28.78 -1.03 -2.94
CA GLU A 115 28.36 -2.02 -3.94
C GLU A 115 29.27 -3.25 -3.91
N ARG A 116 30.59 -3.04 -3.81
CA ARG A 116 31.55 -4.15 -3.70
C ARG A 116 31.28 -4.99 -2.46
N LEU A 117 31.08 -4.36 -1.31
CA LEU A 117 30.78 -5.04 -0.05
C LEU A 117 29.46 -5.80 -0.10
N TYR A 118 28.44 -5.21 -0.75
CA TYR A 118 27.16 -5.87 -0.94
C TYR A 118 27.31 -7.12 -1.80
N ARG A 119 28.06 -7.06 -2.90
CA ARG A 119 28.31 -8.23 -3.76
C ARG A 119 28.99 -9.34 -2.98
N ILE A 120 30.05 -8.99 -2.25
CA ILE A 120 30.78 -9.94 -1.42
C ILE A 120 29.83 -10.59 -0.41
N ALA A 121 28.94 -9.82 0.21
CA ALA A 121 27.94 -10.34 1.13
C ALA A 121 26.99 -11.35 0.47
N ILE A 122 26.47 -11.05 -0.74
CA ILE A 122 25.57 -11.97 -1.47
C ILE A 122 26.31 -13.25 -1.88
N GLU A 123 27.49 -13.12 -2.48
CA GLU A 123 28.28 -14.28 -2.92
C GLU A 123 28.64 -15.18 -1.75
N ALA A 124 29.12 -14.58 -0.65
CA ALA A 124 29.44 -15.28 0.58
C ALA A 124 28.20 -15.95 1.20
N CYS A 125 27.05 -15.29 1.12
CA CYS A 125 25.79 -15.88 1.56
C CYS A 125 25.40 -17.12 0.72
N LYS A 126 25.48 -17.00 -0.62
CA LYS A 126 25.18 -18.12 -1.54
C LYS A 126 26.17 -19.28 -1.37
N SER A 127 27.44 -19.00 -1.08
CA SER A 127 28.48 -20.01 -0.85
C SER A 127 28.54 -20.53 0.59
N LYS A 128 27.66 -20.06 1.49
CA LYS A 128 27.64 -20.38 2.93
C LYS A 128 28.91 -19.99 3.69
N ASP A 129 29.67 -19.01 3.19
CA ASP A 129 30.78 -18.39 3.90
C ASP A 129 30.25 -17.29 4.85
N LEU A 130 29.76 -17.72 6.02
CA LEU A 130 29.08 -16.85 6.96
C LEU A 130 30.00 -15.79 7.58
N GLU A 131 31.29 -16.06 7.76
CA GLU A 131 32.23 -15.08 8.30
C GLU A 131 32.38 -13.89 7.36
N LYS A 132 32.61 -14.17 6.08
CA LYS A 132 32.77 -13.14 5.05
C LYS A 132 31.47 -12.38 4.78
N ALA A 133 30.34 -13.08 4.81
CA ALA A 133 29.02 -12.47 4.70
C ALA A 133 28.78 -11.49 5.87
N ASN A 134 28.95 -11.94 7.11
CA ASN A 134 28.71 -11.13 8.30
C ASN A 134 29.66 -9.93 8.39
N ALA A 135 30.93 -10.09 8.05
CA ALA A 135 31.89 -8.99 8.04
C ALA A 135 31.48 -7.87 7.06
N SER A 136 31.02 -8.25 5.86
CA SER A 136 30.58 -7.30 4.84
C SER A 136 29.24 -6.64 5.20
N LEU A 137 28.28 -7.43 5.70
CA LEU A 137 26.98 -6.94 6.15
C LEU A 137 27.10 -5.98 7.33
N LYS A 138 28.05 -6.19 8.24
CA LYS A 138 28.29 -5.30 9.37
C LYS A 138 28.62 -3.88 8.92
N ILE A 139 29.54 -3.75 7.95
CA ILE A 139 29.95 -2.44 7.41
C ILE A 139 28.75 -1.75 6.75
N LEU A 140 27.97 -2.49 5.95
CA LEU A 140 26.78 -1.98 5.26
C LEU A 140 25.66 -1.54 6.23
N VAL A 141 25.50 -2.27 7.34
CA VAL A 141 24.55 -1.92 8.40
C VAL A 141 24.97 -0.64 9.10
N GLU A 142 26.25 -0.52 9.45
CA GLU A 142 26.80 0.63 10.16
C GLU A 142 26.78 1.90 9.30
N SER A 143 27.04 1.78 7.99
CA SER A 143 26.91 2.90 7.04
C SER A 143 25.46 3.26 6.73
N GLY A 144 24.51 2.38 7.02
CA GLY A 144 23.08 2.59 6.76
C GLY A 144 22.66 2.32 5.32
N GLU A 145 23.53 1.67 4.53
CA GLU A 145 23.26 1.25 3.15
C GLU A 145 22.25 0.09 3.10
N ILE A 146 22.19 -0.73 4.16
CA ILE A 146 21.20 -1.81 4.29
C ILE A 146 20.32 -1.67 5.52
N THR A 147 19.05 -2.00 5.33
CA THR A 147 18.02 -1.88 6.36
C THR A 147 17.73 -3.22 7.03
N LYS A 148 17.05 -3.16 8.16
CA LYS A 148 16.53 -4.34 8.85
C LYS A 148 15.63 -5.19 7.94
N GLU A 149 14.84 -4.55 7.08
CA GLU A 149 13.98 -5.22 6.11
C GLU A 149 14.80 -5.99 5.06
N THR A 150 15.88 -5.42 4.55
CA THR A 150 16.80 -6.08 3.60
C THR A 150 17.38 -7.37 4.20
N LEU A 151 17.77 -7.33 5.47
CA LEU A 151 18.33 -8.49 6.18
C LEU A 151 17.28 -9.56 6.53
N SER A 152 16.07 -9.15 6.91
CA SER A 152 15.06 -10.09 7.46
C SER A 152 14.03 -10.59 6.44
N LYS A 153 13.87 -9.88 5.32
CA LYS A 153 12.84 -10.16 4.31
C LYS A 153 13.35 -9.99 2.87
N GLY A 154 14.56 -9.48 2.68
CA GLY A 154 15.15 -9.22 1.38
C GLY A 154 16.08 -10.34 0.92
N VAL A 155 17.11 -9.98 0.14
CA VAL A 155 18.03 -10.94 -0.51
C VAL A 155 18.81 -11.81 0.49
N PHE A 156 18.92 -11.37 1.74
CA PHE A 156 19.61 -12.10 2.82
C PHE A 156 18.66 -12.84 3.75
N ALA A 157 17.34 -12.87 3.48
CA ALA A 157 16.37 -13.51 4.37
C ALA A 157 16.64 -14.99 4.60
N ASP A 158 17.12 -15.69 3.56
CA ASP A 158 17.48 -17.10 3.61
C ASP A 158 18.93 -17.33 4.07
N CYS A 159 19.64 -16.26 4.42
CA CYS A 159 21.01 -16.32 4.90
C CYS A 159 21.04 -16.55 6.42
N GLU A 160 21.88 -17.47 6.90
CA GLU A 160 22.11 -17.70 8.34
C GLU A 160 23.03 -16.62 8.96
N ILE A 161 22.68 -15.36 8.75
CA ILE A 161 23.45 -14.19 9.19
C ILE A 161 23.32 -13.94 10.70
N ASP A 162 24.30 -13.24 11.26
CA ASP A 162 24.32 -12.91 12.68
C ASP A 162 23.12 -12.02 13.05
N LYS A 163 22.27 -12.53 13.95
CA LYS A 163 21.08 -11.84 14.47
C LYS A 163 21.43 -10.54 15.22
N SER A 164 22.68 -10.35 15.64
CA SER A 164 23.14 -9.10 16.23
C SER A 164 23.01 -7.93 15.25
N LEU A 165 23.20 -8.16 13.95
CA LEU A 165 23.08 -7.16 12.89
C LEU A 165 21.66 -6.61 12.77
N LEU A 166 20.65 -7.46 12.99
CA LEU A 166 19.23 -7.04 13.00
C LEU A 166 18.87 -6.07 14.14
N LYS A 167 19.70 -6.01 15.19
CA LYS A 167 19.51 -5.06 16.31
C LYS A 167 20.11 -3.70 16.02
N ILE A 168 21.16 -3.64 15.20
CA ILE A 168 21.90 -2.43 14.86
C ILE A 168 21.32 -1.78 13.58
N ALA A 169 20.82 -2.60 12.65
CA ALA A 169 20.25 -2.14 11.39
C ALA A 169 19.09 -1.17 11.59
N LYS A 170 19.16 -0.04 10.88
CA LYS A 170 18.09 0.94 10.83
C LYS A 170 16.87 0.31 10.16
N VAL A 171 15.70 0.62 10.71
CA VAL A 171 14.42 0.33 10.06
C VAL A 171 14.29 1.28 8.87
N ASN A 172 13.76 0.79 7.76
CA ASN A 172 13.49 1.66 6.62
C ASN A 172 12.62 2.86 7.06
N SER A 173 13.10 4.08 6.78
CA SER A 173 12.43 5.32 7.18
C SER A 173 11.11 5.52 6.43
N VAL A 174 11.00 4.95 5.23
CA VAL A 174 9.82 5.05 4.37
C VAL A 174 8.95 3.80 4.52
N LYS A 175 7.77 3.97 5.11
CA LYS A 175 6.74 2.93 5.12
C LYS A 175 5.91 3.05 3.85
N TYR A 176 6.39 2.48 2.74
CA TYR A 176 5.70 2.55 1.44
C TYR A 176 4.25 2.07 1.49
N SER A 177 3.91 1.08 2.32
CA SER A 177 2.53 0.66 2.55
C SER A 177 1.65 1.79 3.09
N LYS A 178 2.20 2.62 3.99
CA LYS A 178 1.49 3.79 4.53
C LYS A 178 1.25 4.82 3.42
N GLU A 179 2.25 5.13 2.61
CA GLU A 179 2.11 6.07 1.48
C GLU A 179 1.14 5.56 0.41
N TYR A 180 1.17 4.27 0.09
CA TYR A 180 0.22 3.62 -0.81
C TYR A 180 -1.22 3.76 -0.31
N TYR A 181 -1.50 3.39 0.94
CA TYR A 181 -2.83 3.52 1.51
C TYR A 181 -3.30 4.99 1.55
N LYS A 182 -2.39 5.96 1.77
CA LYS A 182 -2.75 7.39 1.68
C LYS A 182 -3.17 7.74 0.25
N SER A 183 -2.53 7.15 -0.75
CA SER A 183 -2.86 7.38 -2.16
C SER A 183 -4.21 6.78 -2.55
N LEU A 184 -4.54 5.58 -2.05
CA LEU A 184 -5.85 4.95 -2.24
C LEU A 184 -6.94 5.77 -1.57
N GLU A 185 -6.74 6.18 -0.31
CA GLU A 185 -7.63 7.08 0.41
C GLU A 185 -7.87 8.36 -0.37
N LYS A 186 -6.81 8.99 -0.90
CA LYS A 186 -6.90 10.25 -1.65
C LYS A 186 -7.64 10.14 -2.99
N LYS A 187 -7.65 8.98 -3.60
CA LYS A 187 -8.28 8.75 -4.90
C LYS A 187 -9.68 8.15 -4.79
N HIS A 188 -10.10 7.76 -3.59
CA HIS A 188 -11.35 7.04 -3.40
C HIS A 188 -12.57 7.97 -3.60
N PRO A 189 -13.61 7.53 -4.35
CA PRO A 189 -14.78 8.37 -4.64
C PRO A 189 -15.51 8.90 -3.41
N TYR A 190 -15.47 8.16 -2.29
CA TYR A 190 -16.13 8.55 -1.04
C TYR A 190 -15.25 9.37 -0.09
N GLN A 191 -14.00 9.71 -0.42
CA GLN A 191 -13.08 10.41 0.50
C GLN A 191 -13.66 11.76 0.99
N SER A 192 -14.43 12.46 0.16
CA SER A 192 -15.06 13.73 0.52
C SER A 192 -16.19 13.59 1.55
N VAL A 193 -16.77 12.40 1.68
CA VAL A 193 -18.00 12.14 2.43
C VAL A 193 -17.75 11.22 3.63
N TRP A 194 -16.74 10.36 3.54
CA TRP A 194 -16.45 9.28 4.49
C TRP A 194 -14.97 9.25 4.86
N ASP A 195 -14.66 9.04 6.14
CA ASP A 195 -13.31 8.75 6.60
C ASP A 195 -12.94 7.28 6.30
N LEU A 196 -11.97 7.11 5.41
CA LEU A 196 -11.51 5.82 4.91
C LEU A 196 -10.27 5.30 5.66
N SER A 197 -9.82 6.01 6.70
CA SER A 197 -8.60 5.67 7.42
C SER A 197 -8.59 4.28 8.05
N GLY A 198 -9.77 3.67 8.25
CA GLY A 198 -9.92 2.29 8.75
C GLY A 198 -10.14 1.22 7.68
N GLU A 199 -10.39 1.60 6.42
CA GLU A 199 -10.85 0.67 5.37
C GLU A 199 -9.71 -0.11 4.70
N PHE A 200 -8.46 0.36 4.82
CA PHE A 200 -7.29 -0.25 4.17
C PHE A 200 -6.33 -0.95 5.16
N GLY A 201 -6.88 -1.60 6.19
CA GLY A 201 -6.09 -2.41 7.12
C GLY A 201 -5.20 -1.62 8.10
N ARG A 202 -5.40 -0.30 8.21
CA ARG A 202 -4.79 0.51 9.26
C ARG A 202 -5.57 0.35 10.56
N LYS A 203 -4.85 0.22 11.67
CA LYS A 203 -5.48 0.37 12.99
C LYS A 203 -5.92 1.82 13.15
N VAL A 204 -7.22 2.02 13.36
CA VAL A 204 -7.78 3.32 13.69
C VAL A 204 -7.33 3.68 15.10
N GLU A 205 -6.37 4.59 15.21
CA GLU A 205 -5.83 5.03 16.50
C GLU A 205 -6.74 6.07 17.20
N LYS A 206 -7.60 6.75 16.44
CA LYS A 206 -8.46 7.85 16.92
C LYS A 206 -9.81 7.83 16.20
N PRO A 207 -10.91 8.25 16.87
CA PRO A 207 -12.21 8.38 16.22
C PRO A 207 -12.15 9.35 15.04
N SER A 208 -12.95 9.06 14.01
CA SER A 208 -12.98 9.85 12.78
C SER A 208 -13.35 11.33 13.05
N ASN A 209 -12.59 12.26 12.48
CA ASN A 209 -12.95 13.68 12.47
C ASN A 209 -14.11 14.00 11.51
N ASN A 210 -14.41 13.10 10.57
CA ASN A 210 -15.57 13.20 9.71
C ASN A 210 -16.84 12.91 10.54
N LYS A 211 -17.72 13.91 10.63
CA LYS A 211 -18.96 13.86 11.42
C LYS A 211 -19.88 12.72 11.00
N LEU A 212 -19.95 12.42 9.71
CA LEU A 212 -20.80 11.37 9.17
C LEU A 212 -20.28 9.99 9.57
N THR A 213 -18.99 9.74 9.36
CA THR A 213 -18.37 8.48 9.77
C THR A 213 -18.43 8.30 11.29
N HIS A 214 -18.19 9.36 12.06
CA HIS A 214 -18.32 9.33 13.51
C HIS A 214 -19.76 8.98 13.96
N ALA A 215 -20.78 9.59 13.36
CA ALA A 215 -22.17 9.25 13.67
C ALA A 215 -22.45 7.76 13.43
N TRP A 216 -21.92 7.18 12.34
CA TRP A 216 -22.06 5.75 12.07
C TRP A 216 -21.27 4.84 13.03
N GLU A 217 -20.08 5.25 13.44
CA GLU A 217 -19.30 4.56 14.48
C GLU A 217 -20.09 4.48 15.79
N GLU A 218 -20.76 5.56 16.19
CA GLU A 218 -21.62 5.58 17.37
C GLU A 218 -22.88 4.70 17.20
N VAL A 219 -23.46 4.60 15.99
CA VAL A 219 -24.53 3.61 15.70
C VAL A 219 -24.02 2.18 15.94
N ARG A 220 -22.81 1.86 15.47
CA ARG A 220 -22.20 0.53 15.68
C ARG A 220 -21.95 0.26 17.18
N LYS A 221 -21.48 1.25 17.94
CA LYS A 221 -21.28 1.12 19.39
C LYS A 221 -22.62 0.92 20.11
N ALA A 222 -23.63 1.72 19.79
CA ALA A 222 -24.96 1.59 20.37
C ALA A 222 -25.63 0.24 20.04
N SER A 223 -25.45 -0.26 18.81
CA SER A 223 -25.91 -1.60 18.42
C SER A 223 -25.31 -2.70 19.31
N LYS A 224 -23.98 -2.67 19.52
CA LYS A 224 -23.27 -3.60 20.40
C LYS A 224 -23.71 -3.49 21.86
N ALA A 225 -23.95 -2.27 22.32
CA ALA A 225 -24.46 -2.01 23.67
C ALA A 225 -25.96 -2.32 23.83
N LYS A 226 -26.67 -2.63 22.74
CA LYS A 226 -28.13 -2.80 22.69
C LYS A 226 -28.90 -1.56 23.17
N ASP A 227 -28.32 -0.37 22.98
CA ASP A 227 -28.91 0.91 23.36
C ASP A 227 -29.68 1.51 22.17
N LEU A 228 -30.99 1.29 22.17
CA LEU A 228 -31.92 1.75 21.16
C LEU A 228 -32.03 3.29 21.10
N ASN A 229 -31.92 3.97 22.23
CA ASN A 229 -32.09 5.41 22.30
C ASN A 229 -30.89 6.13 21.69
N SER A 230 -29.68 5.75 22.09
CA SER A 230 -28.44 6.27 21.51
C SER A 230 -28.35 5.91 20.02
N ALA A 231 -28.70 4.68 19.64
CA ALA A 231 -28.72 4.27 18.23
C ALA A 231 -29.65 5.17 17.40
N LYS A 232 -30.85 5.48 17.89
CA LYS A 232 -31.79 6.37 17.19
C LYS A 232 -31.22 7.79 17.02
N ILE A 233 -30.63 8.36 18.07
CA ILE A 233 -30.00 9.69 18.02
C ILE A 233 -28.91 9.72 16.95
N HIS A 234 -28.03 8.71 16.95
CA HIS A 234 -26.91 8.66 16.00
C HIS A 234 -27.35 8.34 14.56
N ILE A 235 -28.40 7.52 14.36
CA ILE A 235 -29.00 7.31 13.03
C ILE A 235 -29.60 8.59 12.46
N LEU A 236 -30.30 9.38 13.29
CA LEU A 236 -30.86 10.67 12.86
C LEU A 236 -29.76 11.69 12.56
N SER A 237 -28.70 11.72 13.39
CA SER A 237 -27.52 12.54 13.14
C SER A 237 -26.82 12.15 11.82
N PHE A 238 -26.69 10.85 11.56
CA PHE A 238 -26.16 10.30 10.32
C PHE A 238 -27.00 10.73 9.10
N LYS A 239 -28.32 10.55 9.18
CA LYS A 239 -29.26 10.96 8.12
C LYS A 239 -29.15 12.46 7.82
N SER A 240 -29.17 13.30 8.84
CA SER A 240 -29.02 14.75 8.69
C SER A 240 -27.68 15.13 8.04
N GLY A 241 -26.60 14.43 8.41
CA GLY A 241 -25.28 14.59 7.77
C GLY A 241 -25.32 14.26 6.27
N LEU A 242 -25.97 13.15 5.88
CA LEU A 242 -26.14 12.78 4.47
C LEU A 242 -26.96 13.82 3.71
N GLU A 243 -28.02 14.35 4.30
CA GLU A 243 -28.85 15.39 3.70
C GLU A 243 -28.05 16.69 3.48
N ALA A 244 -27.22 17.08 4.44
CA ALA A 244 -26.33 18.24 4.29
C ALA A 244 -25.35 18.06 3.13
N ILE A 245 -24.65 16.93 3.08
CA ILE A 245 -23.64 16.66 2.03
C ILE A 245 -24.31 16.50 0.65
N SER A 246 -25.54 15.99 0.60
CA SER A 246 -26.29 15.85 -0.65
C SER A 246 -26.56 17.19 -1.37
N ARG A 247 -26.46 18.33 -0.65
CA ARG A 247 -26.66 19.68 -1.19
C ARG A 247 -25.38 20.29 -1.78
N GLU A 248 -24.21 19.69 -1.56
CA GLU A 248 -22.93 20.27 -1.97
C GLU A 248 -22.64 20.12 -3.47
N SER A 249 -22.95 18.95 -4.05
CA SER A 249 -22.75 18.68 -5.48
C SER A 249 -23.60 17.50 -5.96
N ASN A 250 -23.78 17.37 -7.28
CA ASN A 250 -24.46 16.19 -7.86
C ASN A 250 -23.74 14.88 -7.54
N SER A 251 -22.40 14.90 -7.48
CA SER A 251 -21.60 13.73 -7.08
C SER A 251 -21.84 13.39 -5.61
N SER A 252 -21.76 14.39 -4.72
CA SER A 252 -22.05 14.25 -3.28
C SER A 252 -23.46 13.74 -3.03
N LYS A 253 -24.45 14.19 -3.81
CA LYS A 253 -25.83 13.68 -3.77
C LYS A 253 -25.92 12.19 -4.09
N HIS A 254 -25.23 11.75 -5.14
CA HIS A 254 -25.22 10.33 -5.51
C HIS A 254 -24.53 9.48 -4.43
N LEU A 255 -23.38 9.92 -3.93
CA LEU A 255 -22.64 9.25 -2.86
C LEU A 255 -23.46 9.18 -1.56
N ALA A 256 -24.10 10.27 -1.15
CA ALA A 256 -24.96 10.30 0.04
C ALA A 256 -26.15 9.34 -0.09
N THR A 257 -26.75 9.27 -1.28
CA THR A 257 -27.84 8.32 -1.57
C THR A 257 -27.37 6.86 -1.43
N ASN A 258 -26.19 6.55 -1.96
CA ASN A 258 -25.62 5.21 -1.88
C ASN A 258 -25.26 4.82 -0.45
N LEU A 259 -24.66 5.73 0.32
CA LEU A 259 -24.36 5.51 1.75
C LEU A 259 -25.65 5.28 2.55
N ARG A 260 -26.71 6.04 2.28
CA ARG A 260 -28.00 5.84 2.94
C ARG A 260 -28.58 4.46 2.66
N LYS A 261 -28.57 4.03 1.39
CA LYS A 261 -29.06 2.71 0.98
C LYS A 261 -28.24 1.58 1.63
N ALA A 262 -26.92 1.71 1.64
CA ALA A 262 -26.04 0.75 2.30
C ALA A 262 -26.33 0.67 3.81
N ALA A 263 -26.47 1.81 4.48
CA ALA A 263 -26.81 1.86 5.90
C ALA A 263 -28.19 1.23 6.19
N TYR A 264 -29.19 1.48 5.34
CA TYR A 264 -30.50 0.84 5.43
C TYR A 264 -30.40 -0.69 5.33
N LEU A 265 -29.66 -1.20 4.33
CA LEU A 265 -29.44 -2.64 4.14
C LEU A 265 -28.72 -3.27 5.32
N LEU A 266 -27.65 -2.62 5.83
CA LEU A 266 -26.94 -3.10 7.01
C LEU A 266 -27.85 -3.19 8.24
N LEU A 267 -28.67 -2.17 8.50
CA LEU A 267 -29.60 -2.22 9.64
C LEU A 267 -30.71 -3.27 9.45
N SER A 268 -31.15 -3.51 8.22
CA SER A 268 -32.29 -4.39 7.95
C SER A 268 -31.90 -5.87 7.78
N GLU A 269 -30.70 -6.17 7.28
CA GLU A 269 -30.30 -7.51 6.87
C GLU A 269 -29.14 -8.09 7.69
N ASP A 270 -28.26 -7.25 8.25
CA ASP A 270 -27.07 -7.74 8.96
C ASP A 270 -27.37 -8.07 10.43
N SER A 271 -27.06 -9.31 10.81
CA SER A 271 -27.17 -9.83 12.17
C SER A 271 -26.46 -8.98 13.24
N HIS A 272 -25.38 -8.26 12.89
CA HIS A 272 -24.67 -7.37 13.81
C HIS A 272 -25.52 -6.17 14.28
N PHE A 273 -26.62 -5.87 13.57
CA PHE A 273 -27.55 -4.79 13.87
C PHE A 273 -28.93 -5.28 14.29
N ALA A 274 -29.08 -6.58 14.58
CA ALA A 274 -30.37 -7.19 14.92
C ALA A 274 -31.08 -6.47 16.08
N SER A 275 -30.34 -5.98 17.08
CA SER A 275 -30.87 -5.25 18.24
C SER A 275 -31.53 -3.90 17.89
N ILE A 276 -31.13 -3.30 16.77
CA ILE A 276 -31.58 -1.98 16.33
C ILE A 276 -32.25 -2.00 14.95
N LYS A 277 -32.54 -3.19 14.41
CA LYS A 277 -33.13 -3.39 13.07
C LYS A 277 -34.40 -2.58 12.83
N VAL A 278 -35.21 -2.38 13.86
CA VAL A 278 -36.44 -1.55 13.79
C VAL A 278 -36.17 -0.10 13.38
N LEU A 279 -34.95 0.41 13.60
CA LEU A 279 -34.55 1.76 13.25
C LEU A 279 -34.17 1.93 11.77
N ALA A 280 -34.09 0.85 10.98
CA ALA A 280 -33.83 0.94 9.54
C ALA A 280 -34.83 1.87 8.82
N LYS A 281 -36.09 1.90 9.29
CA LYS A 281 -37.14 2.78 8.77
C LYS A 281 -36.78 4.27 8.79
N GLU A 282 -35.95 4.70 9.74
CA GLU A 282 -35.52 6.10 9.87
C GLU A 282 -34.70 6.55 8.65
N LEU A 283 -34.04 5.60 7.97
CA LEU A 283 -33.25 5.83 6.76
C LEU A 283 -34.05 5.63 5.46
N SER A 284 -35.31 5.19 5.54
CA SER A 284 -36.16 4.99 4.36
C SER A 284 -36.65 6.33 3.78
N ASP A 285 -36.84 6.38 2.45
CA ASP A 285 -37.41 7.54 1.74
C ASP A 285 -38.95 7.58 1.80
N THR A 286 -39.58 6.55 2.35
CA THR A 286 -41.03 6.47 2.47
C THR A 286 -41.50 7.27 3.68
N PRO A 287 -42.38 8.28 3.50
CA PRO A 287 -42.97 8.98 4.65
C PRO A 287 -43.73 7.97 5.51
N THR A 288 -43.43 7.93 6.81
CA THR A 288 -44.21 7.17 7.78
C THR A 288 -45.65 7.66 7.72
N PRO A 289 -46.65 6.80 7.45
CA PRO A 289 -48.04 7.21 7.62
C PRO A 289 -48.24 7.57 9.10
N GLN A 290 -48.68 8.81 9.33
CA GLN A 290 -49.11 9.27 10.64
C GLN A 290 -50.42 8.53 10.96
N ASN A 291 -50.37 7.63 11.93
CA ASN A 291 -51.54 7.18 12.68
C ASN A 291 -51.45 7.74 14.09
#